data_AF-A0A936L5F8-F1
#
_entry.id   AF-A0A936L5F8-F1
#
_cell.length_a   1.000
_cell.length_b   1.000
_cell.length_c   1.000
_cell.angle_alpha   90.00
_cell.angle_beta   90.00
_cell.angle_gamma   90.00
#
_symmetry.space_group_name_H-M   'P 1'
#
loop_
_entity.id
_entity.type
_entity.pdbx_description
1 polymer ?
#
loop_
_entity_poly.entity_id
_entity_poly.type
_entity_poly.pdbx_seq_one_letter_code
_entity_poly.pdbx_strand_id
1 'polypeptide(L)'
;MMDHYRKSVRAMDGAEDTFRWCKENGIFIATDTGFHREITEAIMEGLKWKERGLIDLAVDVEHTNGVGRPAPYMIFHIMQALGVQSVHEAIKIGDTPADLLPGYNAGCAGNIGVLSGANSDATLGKYRHTHILPGVADLPELINREF
;
A
#
# COMPACT_ATOMS: atom_id res chain seq x y z
N MET A 1 3.40 -12.21 20.57
CA MET A 1 2.76 -11.38 19.53
C MET A 1 3.62 -11.34 18.27
N MET A 2 4.90 -10.97 18.34
CA MET A 2 5.77 -10.93 17.15
C MET A 2 5.95 -12.28 16.45
N ASP A 3 6.06 -13.38 17.19
CA ASP A 3 6.12 -14.73 16.58
C ASP A 3 4.89 -15.11 15.76
N HIS A 4 3.72 -14.54 16.10
CA HIS A 4 2.52 -14.75 15.30
C HIS A 4 2.66 -14.06 13.95
N TYR A 5 3.13 -12.80 13.93
CA TYR A 5 3.39 -12.09 12.69
C TYR A 5 4.43 -12.80 11.82
N ARG A 6 5.53 -13.28 12.40
CA ARG A 6 6.57 -14.00 11.63
C ARG A 6 6.10 -15.32 11.01
N LYS A 7 5.13 -16.00 11.62
CA LYS A 7 4.77 -17.38 11.23
C LYS A 7 3.39 -17.53 10.58
N SER A 8 2.49 -16.57 10.79
CA SER A 8 1.07 -16.74 10.49
C SER A 8 0.54 -15.73 9.49
N VAL A 9 1.29 -14.66 9.19
CA VAL A 9 0.91 -13.71 8.14
C VAL A 9 0.86 -14.41 6.79
N ARG A 10 -0.13 -14.01 6.00
CA ARG A 10 -0.31 -14.48 4.63
C ARG A 10 -0.64 -13.29 3.76
N ALA A 11 -0.20 -13.35 2.52
CA ALA A 11 -0.65 -12.41 1.51
C ALA A 11 -2.17 -12.57 1.31
N MET A 12 -2.85 -11.46 1.01
CA MET A 12 -4.20 -11.53 0.48
C MET A 12 -4.19 -12.23 -0.88
N ASP A 13 -5.28 -12.93 -1.20
CA ASP A 13 -5.42 -13.61 -2.47
C ASP A 13 -5.23 -12.63 -3.64
N GLY A 14 -4.38 -12.99 -4.59
CA GLY A 14 -4.03 -12.17 -5.76
C GLY A 14 -3.05 -10.99 -5.50
N ALA A 15 -2.67 -10.71 -4.25
CA ALA A 15 -1.74 -9.61 -3.95
C ALA A 15 -0.37 -9.80 -4.60
N GLU A 16 0.23 -10.99 -4.43
CA GLU A 16 1.57 -11.25 -4.96
C GLU A 16 1.61 -11.35 -6.48
N ASP A 17 0.51 -11.79 -7.12
CA ASP A 17 0.40 -11.81 -8.58
C ASP A 17 0.27 -10.40 -9.13
N THR A 18 -0.49 -9.54 -8.44
CA THR A 18 -0.54 -8.11 -8.74
C THR A 18 0.84 -7.46 -8.61
N PHE A 19 1.59 -7.79 -7.55
CA PHE A 19 2.96 -7.28 -7.39
C PHE A 19 3.88 -7.74 -8.52
N ARG A 20 3.82 -9.02 -8.91
CA ARG A 20 4.58 -9.54 -10.06
C ARG A 20 4.22 -8.80 -11.35
N TRP A 21 2.94 -8.60 -11.62
CA TRP A 21 2.48 -7.84 -12.78
C TRP A 21 3.01 -6.40 -12.75
N CYS A 22 2.97 -5.72 -11.61
CA CYS A 22 3.54 -4.37 -11.47
C CYS A 22 5.04 -4.36 -11.79
N LYS A 23 5.82 -5.33 -11.28
CA LYS A 23 7.26 -5.44 -11.58
C LYS A 23 7.52 -5.64 -13.06
N GLU A 24 6.76 -6.49 -13.73
CA GLU A 24 6.88 -6.75 -15.17
C GLU A 24 6.57 -5.51 -16.02
N ASN A 25 5.75 -4.59 -15.50
CA ASN A 25 5.39 -3.33 -16.16
C ASN A 25 6.21 -2.13 -15.67
N GLY A 26 7.31 -2.35 -14.94
CA GLY A 26 8.21 -1.28 -14.49
C GLY A 26 7.63 -0.38 -13.39
N ILE A 27 6.59 -0.84 -12.69
CA ILE A 27 5.93 -0.11 -11.60
C ILE A 27 6.60 -0.47 -10.27
N PHE A 28 7.04 0.53 -9.52
CA PHE A 28 7.55 0.32 -8.16
C PHE A 28 6.42 -0.03 -7.19
N ILE A 29 6.70 -0.94 -6.25
CA ILE A 29 5.76 -1.34 -5.22
C ILE A 29 6.36 -1.04 -3.86
N ALA A 30 5.64 -0.24 -3.06
CA ALA A 30 6.00 0.05 -1.68
C ALA A 30 4.83 -0.23 -0.74
N THR A 31 5.15 -0.62 0.49
CA THR A 31 4.18 -0.70 1.58
C THR A 31 4.39 0.44 2.56
N ASP A 32 3.31 1.04 3.06
CA ASP A 32 3.32 1.98 4.17
C ASP A 32 2.38 1.49 5.28
N THR A 33 2.79 1.63 6.53
CA THR A 33 1.96 1.25 7.68
C THR A 33 2.14 2.20 8.86
N GLY A 34 1.05 2.40 9.61
CA GLY A 34 1.10 3.12 10.88
C GLY A 34 1.70 2.30 12.03
N PHE A 35 2.13 1.06 11.79
CA PHE A 35 2.84 0.27 12.79
C PHE A 35 4.26 0.79 13.05
N HIS A 36 4.78 0.47 14.24
CA HIS A 36 6.18 0.66 14.59
C HIS A 36 7.07 -0.38 13.91
N ARG A 37 8.37 -0.07 13.81
CA ARG A 37 9.34 -0.85 13.04
C ARG A 37 9.34 -2.34 13.39
N GLU A 38 9.34 -2.68 14.67
CA GLU A 38 9.39 -4.07 15.13
C GLU A 38 8.26 -4.94 14.56
N ILE A 39 7.05 -4.38 14.46
CA ILE A 39 5.89 -5.08 13.91
C ILE A 39 6.03 -5.20 12.39
N THR A 40 6.41 -4.10 11.73
CA THR A 40 6.60 -4.07 10.26
C THR A 40 7.66 -5.08 9.83
N GLU A 41 8.81 -5.13 10.52
CA GLU A 41 9.89 -6.09 10.26
C GLU A 41 9.38 -7.53 10.44
N ALA A 42 8.69 -7.83 11.54
CA ALA A 42 8.15 -9.17 11.78
C ALA A 42 7.16 -9.63 10.70
N ILE A 43 6.31 -8.73 10.19
CA ILE A 43 5.38 -9.03 9.08
C ILE A 43 6.17 -9.26 7.78
N MET A 44 7.14 -8.40 7.47
CA MET A 44 7.95 -8.51 6.25
C MET A 44 8.82 -9.78 6.24
N GLU A 45 9.37 -10.18 7.39
CA GLU A 45 10.08 -11.46 7.57
C GLU A 45 9.16 -12.67 7.32
N GLY A 46 7.89 -12.60 7.75
CA GLY A 46 6.93 -13.67 7.54
C GLY A 46 6.49 -13.80 6.07
N LEU A 47 6.27 -12.67 5.40
CA LEU A 47 5.84 -12.63 3.99
C LEU A 47 6.98 -12.85 2.99
N LYS A 48 8.21 -12.48 3.37
CA LYS A 48 9.42 -12.54 2.55
C LYS A 48 9.31 -11.78 1.22
N TRP A 49 8.44 -10.77 1.16
CA TRP A 49 8.18 -10.04 -0.08
C TRP A 49 9.42 -9.34 -0.62
N LYS A 50 10.20 -8.68 0.25
CA LYS A 50 11.44 -8.01 -0.16
C LYS A 50 12.49 -9.00 -0.66
N GLU A 51 12.68 -10.11 0.05
CA GLU A 51 13.63 -11.18 -0.33
C GLU A 51 13.27 -11.82 -1.67
N ARG A 52 11.97 -11.93 -1.95
CA ARG A 52 11.42 -12.46 -3.21
C ARG A 52 11.32 -11.41 -4.31
N GLY A 53 11.73 -10.17 -4.06
CA GLY A 53 11.69 -9.07 -5.04
C GLY A 53 10.28 -8.61 -5.41
N LEU A 54 9.28 -8.87 -4.56
CA LEU A 54 7.88 -8.49 -4.80
C LEU A 54 7.59 -7.04 -4.41
N ILE A 55 8.36 -6.45 -3.51
CA ILE A 55 8.27 -5.05 -3.13
C ILE A 55 9.66 -4.40 -3.19
N ASP A 56 9.69 -3.12 -3.52
CA ASP A 56 10.91 -2.30 -3.57
C ASP A 56 11.21 -1.65 -2.22
N LEU A 57 10.17 -1.32 -1.44
CA LEU A 57 10.30 -0.64 -0.16
C LEU A 57 9.20 -1.01 0.84
N ALA A 58 9.56 -1.05 2.12
CA ALA A 58 8.61 -1.12 3.22
C ALA A 58 8.86 0.06 4.16
N VAL A 59 7.81 0.80 4.49
CA VAL A 59 7.86 2.02 5.28
C VAL A 59 6.93 1.89 6.48
N ASP A 60 7.46 2.24 7.63
CA ASP A 60 6.76 2.31 8.91
C ASP A 60 6.72 3.76 9.43
N VAL A 61 6.00 3.97 10.53
CA VAL A 61 5.80 5.31 11.10
C VAL A 61 7.09 5.99 11.59
N GLU A 62 8.18 5.25 11.83
CA GLU A 62 9.44 5.83 12.26
C GLU A 62 10.18 6.55 11.13
N HIS A 63 9.92 6.17 9.88
CA HIS A 63 10.47 6.84 8.70
C HIS A 63 9.97 8.28 8.55
N THR A 64 8.91 8.64 9.28
CA THR A 64 8.32 9.98 9.33
C THR A 64 8.38 10.59 10.73
N ASN A 65 9.38 10.21 11.53
CA ASN A 65 9.59 10.68 12.91
C ASN A 65 8.36 10.46 13.81
N GLY A 66 7.62 9.36 13.61
CA GLY A 66 6.43 9.03 14.37
C GLY A 66 5.14 9.66 13.85
N VAL A 67 5.18 10.42 12.75
CA VAL A 67 3.97 11.04 12.17
C VAL A 67 3.30 10.08 11.19
N GLY A 68 2.25 9.42 11.64
CA GLY A 68 1.47 8.48 10.83
C GLY A 68 0.32 9.10 10.04
N ARG A 69 -0.53 8.22 9.51
CA ARG A 69 -1.77 8.56 8.79
C ARG A 69 -2.69 9.38 9.71
N PRO A 70 -3.37 10.43 9.22
CA PRO A 70 -3.62 10.74 7.81
C PRO A 70 -2.57 11.65 7.14
N ALA A 71 -1.42 11.93 7.77
CA ALA A 71 -0.38 12.71 7.13
C ALA A 71 0.17 11.97 5.88
N PRO A 72 0.47 12.67 4.78
CA PRO A 72 0.96 12.06 3.53
C PRO A 72 2.45 11.71 3.57
N TYR A 73 3.13 11.89 4.70
CA TYR A 73 4.59 11.89 4.76
C TYR A 73 5.23 10.55 4.39
N MET A 74 4.57 9.41 4.67
CA MET A 74 5.10 8.10 4.25
C MET A 74 5.08 7.96 2.73
N ILE A 75 4.07 8.49 2.04
CA ILE A 75 4.00 8.50 0.57
C ILE A 75 5.15 9.33 0.01
N PHE A 76 5.38 10.54 0.54
CA PHE A 76 6.49 11.39 0.09
C PHE A 76 7.87 10.78 0.39
N HIS A 77 8.02 10.11 1.53
CA HIS A 77 9.23 9.36 1.85
C HIS A 77 9.48 8.23 0.83
N ILE A 78 8.45 7.46 0.48
CA ILE A 78 8.53 6.41 -0.54
C ILE A 78 8.95 7.00 -1.89
N MET A 79 8.29 8.08 -2.32
CA MET A 79 8.60 8.74 -3.58
C MET A 79 10.06 9.19 -3.63
N GLN A 80 10.54 9.86 -2.57
CA GLN A 80 11.93 10.29 -2.47
C GLN A 80 12.91 9.11 -2.53
N ALA A 81 12.62 8.02 -1.81
CA ALA A 81 13.49 6.84 -1.74
C ALA A 81 13.56 6.08 -3.08
N LEU A 82 12.48 6.10 -3.86
CA LEU A 82 12.38 5.40 -5.15
C LEU A 82 12.63 6.31 -6.35
N GLY A 83 12.85 7.60 -6.14
CA GLY A 83 13.10 8.57 -7.21
C GLY A 83 11.87 8.95 -8.04
N VAL A 84 10.66 8.75 -7.50
CA VAL A 84 9.40 9.19 -8.13
C VAL A 84 9.25 10.70 -7.91
N GLN A 85 9.17 11.46 -9.01
CA GLN A 85 9.27 12.92 -8.95
C GLN A 85 7.91 13.61 -8.79
N SER A 86 6.84 13.01 -9.32
CA SER A 86 5.49 13.57 -9.26
C SER A 86 4.55 12.69 -8.46
N VAL A 87 3.73 13.30 -7.59
CA VAL A 87 2.68 12.57 -6.86
C VAL A 87 1.57 12.08 -7.80
N HIS A 88 1.49 12.66 -9.00
CA HIS A 88 0.62 12.21 -10.07
C HIS A 88 1.11 10.92 -10.76
N GLU A 89 2.29 10.40 -10.39
CA GLU A 89 2.77 9.07 -10.79
C GLU A 89 2.54 8.03 -9.68
N ALA A 90 1.95 8.42 -8.56
CA ALA A 90 1.70 7.55 -7.41
C ALA A 90 0.21 7.23 -7.26
N ILE A 91 -0.09 5.96 -7.01
CA ILE A 91 -1.40 5.49 -6.58
C ILE A 91 -1.30 4.95 -5.15
N LYS A 92 -2.25 5.33 -4.29
CA LYS A 92 -2.39 4.80 -2.92
C LYS A 92 -3.51 3.78 -2.90
N ILE A 93 -3.24 2.63 -2.30
CA ILE A 93 -4.22 1.54 -2.14
C ILE A 93 -4.38 1.21 -0.66
N GLY A 94 -5.60 0.87 -0.24
CA GLY A 94 -5.84 0.17 1.02
C GLY A 94 -7.31 -0.15 1.29
N ASP A 95 -7.54 -0.92 2.33
CA ASP A 95 -8.84 -1.47 2.71
C ASP A 95 -9.44 -0.75 3.93
N THR A 96 -8.80 0.32 4.40
CA THR A 96 -9.29 1.11 5.54
C THR A 96 -9.40 2.59 5.19
N PRO A 97 -10.26 3.34 5.90
CA PRO A 97 -10.25 4.80 5.80
C PRO A 97 -8.89 5.43 6.08
N ALA A 98 -8.09 4.82 6.95
CA ALA A 98 -6.75 5.30 7.28
C ALA A 98 -5.81 5.26 6.06
N ASP A 99 -6.08 4.39 5.08
CA ASP A 99 -5.30 4.32 3.82
C ASP A 99 -5.75 5.36 2.80
N LEU A 100 -7.04 5.68 2.77
CA LEU A 100 -7.60 6.66 1.83
C LEU A 100 -7.26 8.10 2.22
N LEU A 101 -7.24 8.42 3.51
CA LEU A 101 -6.95 9.77 3.99
C LEU A 101 -5.56 10.31 3.54
N PRO A 102 -4.43 9.60 3.71
CA PRO A 102 -3.13 10.09 3.28
C PRO A 102 -3.01 10.17 1.76
N GLY A 103 -3.62 9.25 0.99
CA GLY A 103 -3.61 9.31 -0.47
C GLY A 103 -4.35 10.54 -1.00
N TYR A 104 -5.50 10.88 -0.40
CA TYR A 104 -6.19 12.13 -0.69
C TYR A 104 -5.39 13.37 -0.28
N ASN A 105 -4.81 13.37 0.93
CA ASN A 105 -4.01 14.50 1.42
C ASN A 105 -2.73 14.72 0.61
N ALA A 106 -2.15 13.66 0.03
CA ALA A 106 -0.99 13.73 -0.85
C ALA A 106 -1.36 14.26 -2.25
N GLY A 107 -2.60 14.05 -2.70
CA GLY A 107 -3.00 14.32 -4.07
C GLY A 107 -2.53 13.24 -5.06
N CYS A 108 -2.46 11.98 -4.62
CA CYS A 108 -2.12 10.85 -5.49
C CYS A 108 -3.03 10.78 -6.72
N ALA A 109 -2.48 10.35 -7.87
CA ALA A 109 -3.25 10.15 -9.09
C ALA A 109 -4.39 9.13 -8.89
N GLY A 110 -4.14 8.11 -8.09
CA GLY A 110 -5.14 7.16 -7.64
C GLY A 110 -5.20 7.10 -6.12
N ASN A 111 -6.42 7.09 -5.56
CA ASN A 111 -6.66 6.81 -4.15
C ASN A 111 -7.73 5.73 -4.04
N ILE A 112 -7.29 4.48 -3.98
CA ILE A 112 -8.08 3.30 -4.33
C ILE A 112 -8.40 2.50 -3.08
N GLY A 113 -9.69 2.31 -2.83
CA GLY A 113 -10.20 1.37 -1.83
C GLY A 113 -10.25 -0.06 -2.38
N VAL A 114 -9.94 -1.07 -1.57
CA VAL A 114 -10.15 -2.49 -1.94
C VAL A 114 -11.03 -3.19 -0.92
N LEU A 115 -11.96 -4.03 -1.39
CA LEU A 115 -12.95 -4.73 -0.55
C LEU A 115 -12.51 -6.12 -0.08
N SER A 116 -11.35 -6.59 -0.52
CA SER A 116 -10.76 -7.87 -0.09
C SER A 116 -10.22 -7.87 1.35
N GLY A 117 -10.31 -6.73 2.04
CA GLY A 117 -9.80 -6.53 3.40
C GLY A 117 -10.88 -6.30 4.45
N ALA A 118 -10.65 -5.36 5.37
CA ALA A 118 -11.38 -5.23 6.62
C ALA A 118 -12.70 -4.43 6.53
N ASN A 119 -12.92 -3.66 5.45
CA ASN A 119 -14.07 -2.76 5.36
C ASN A 119 -14.88 -2.95 4.08
N SER A 120 -16.15 -2.54 4.16
CA SER A 120 -17.10 -2.58 3.05
C SER A 120 -17.10 -1.30 2.23
N ASP A 121 -17.72 -1.39 1.05
CA ASP A 121 -18.01 -0.26 0.17
C ASP A 121 -18.75 0.87 0.91
N ALA A 122 -19.75 0.53 1.73
CA ALA A 122 -20.49 1.51 2.53
C ALA A 122 -19.61 2.28 3.54
N THR A 123 -18.50 1.69 3.99
CA THR A 123 -17.54 2.36 4.87
C THR A 123 -16.55 3.21 4.07
N LEU A 124 -15.90 2.61 3.06
CA LEU A 124 -14.89 3.30 2.26
C LEU A 124 -15.49 4.44 1.42
N GLY A 125 -16.72 4.26 0.93
CA GLY A 125 -17.47 5.23 0.14
C GLY A 125 -17.72 6.58 0.84
N LYS A 126 -17.58 6.63 2.18
CA LYS A 126 -17.70 7.87 2.97
C LYS A 126 -16.45 8.76 2.91
N TYR A 127 -15.32 8.21 2.45
CA TYR A 127 -14.04 8.91 2.39
C TYR A 127 -13.73 9.32 0.96
N ARG A 128 -12.88 10.33 0.77
CA ARG A 128 -12.45 10.75 -0.57
C ARG A 128 -11.59 9.65 -1.18
N HIS A 129 -12.02 9.11 -2.31
CA HIS A 129 -11.34 8.07 -3.08
C HIS A 129 -11.58 8.33 -4.57
N THR A 130 -10.77 7.72 -5.43
CA THR A 130 -11.01 7.71 -6.88
C THR A 130 -11.77 6.46 -7.30
N HIS A 131 -11.41 5.30 -6.72
CA HIS A 131 -12.00 4.01 -7.05
C HIS A 131 -12.22 3.16 -5.80
N ILE A 132 -13.17 2.23 -5.88
CA ILE A 132 -13.32 1.10 -4.96
C ILE A 132 -13.35 -0.16 -5.83
N LEU A 133 -12.46 -1.12 -5.54
CA LEU A 133 -12.32 -2.37 -6.28
C LEU A 133 -12.74 -3.57 -5.42
N PRO A 134 -13.21 -4.68 -6.04
CA PRO A 134 -13.49 -5.92 -5.31
C PRO A 134 -12.29 -6.43 -4.52
N GLY A 135 -11.08 -6.33 -5.06
CA GLY A 135 -9.86 -6.67 -4.36
C GLY A 135 -8.59 -6.11 -5.01
N VAL A 136 -7.46 -6.42 -4.38
CA VAL A 136 -6.12 -6.06 -4.89
C VAL A 136 -5.83 -6.69 -6.26
N ALA A 137 -6.41 -7.86 -6.54
CA ALA A 137 -6.25 -8.58 -7.79
C ALA A 137 -6.80 -7.83 -9.02
N ASP A 138 -7.70 -6.87 -8.82
CA ASP A 138 -8.33 -6.10 -9.89
C ASP A 138 -7.50 -4.85 -10.28
N LEU A 139 -6.42 -4.54 -9.54
CA LEU A 139 -5.58 -3.37 -9.81
C LEU A 139 -4.96 -3.35 -11.22
N PRO A 140 -4.42 -4.45 -11.77
CA PRO A 140 -3.82 -4.44 -13.11
C PRO A 140 -4.76 -3.96 -14.20
N GLU A 141 -6.05 -4.33 -14.14
CA GLU A 141 -7.04 -3.90 -15.12
C GLU A 141 -7.32 -2.40 -15.00
N LEU A 142 -7.48 -1.89 -13.77
CA LEU A 142 -7.66 -0.47 -13.53
C LEU A 142 -6.45 0.34 -14.03
N ILE A 143 -5.23 -0.13 -13.72
CA ILE A 143 -3.99 0.56 -14.12
C ILE A 143 -3.92 0.68 -15.63
N ASN A 144 -4.03 -0.41 -16.38
CA ASN A 144 -4.00 -0.37 -17.85
C ASN A 144 -5.05 0.55 -18.49
N ARG A 145 -6.20 0.73 -17.82
CA ARG A 145 -7.30 1.53 -18.37
C ARG A 145 -7.12 3.03 -18.13
N GLU A 146 -6.47 3.42 -17.04
CA GLU A 146 -6.57 4.79 -16.51
C GLU A 146 -5.23 5.45 -16.14
N PHE A 147 -4.14 4.69 -16.01
CA PHE A 147 -2.82 5.19 -15.61
C PHE A 147 -1.75 4.77 -16.63
#